data_AF-A0A2V6SNU8-F1
#
_entry.id   AF-A0A2V6SNU8-F1
#
_cell.length_a   1.000
_cell.length_b   1.000
_cell.length_c   1.000
_cell.angle_alpha   90.00
_cell.angle_beta   90.00
_cell.angle_gamma   90.00
#
_symmetry.space_group_name_H-M   'P 1'
#
loop_
_entity.id
_entity.type
_entity.pdbx_description
1 polymer ?
#
loop_
_entity_poly.entity_id
_entity_poly.type
_entity_poly.pdbx_seq_one_letter_code
_entity_poly.pdbx_strand_id
1 'polypeptide(L)' 'MITPDELLADLQDSKTDLARVVEAVLRDRVPYIVVPSAAVKAWERREPHHWAKVSGWLAAQNVAMVQV' A
#
# COMPACT_ATOMS: atom_id res chain seq x y z
N MET A 1 2.18 -16.02 0.50
CA MET A 1 1.40 -14.81 0.19
C MET A 1 1.10 -14.15 1.51
N ILE A 2 1.50 -12.89 1.73
CA ILE A 2 1.22 -12.18 2.99
C ILE A 2 -0.28 -11.91 3.08
N THR A 3 -0.89 -12.21 4.22
CA THR A 3 -2.29 -11.88 4.47
C THR A 3 -2.44 -10.39 4.72
N PRO A 4 -3.64 -9.81 4.52
CA PRO A 4 -3.86 -8.40 4.82
C PRO A 4 -3.62 -8.06 6.29
N ASP A 5 -3.97 -8.94 7.22
CA ASP A 5 -3.74 -8.75 8.66
C ASP A 5 -2.24 -8.75 9.02
N GLU A 6 -1.45 -9.67 8.44
CA GLU A 6 0.01 -9.67 8.59
C GLU A 6 0.64 -8.40 8.01
N LEU A 7 0.13 -7.94 6.85
CA LEU A 7 0.62 -6.71 6.23
C LEU A 7 0.28 -5.48 7.07
N LEU A 8 -0.92 -5.41 7.66
CA LEU A 8 -1.31 -4.30 8.54
C LEU A 8 -0.52 -4.31 9.84
N ALA A 9 -0.25 -5.49 10.43
CA ALA A 9 0.60 -5.62 11.61
C ALA A 9 2.03 -5.13 11.32
N ASP A 10 2.61 -5.53 10.18
CA ASP A 10 3.93 -5.06 9.73
C ASP A 10 3.98 -3.53 9.51
N LEU A 11 2.84 -2.91 9.19
CA LEU A 11 2.72 -1.47 8.95
C LEU A 11 2.36 -0.66 10.22
N GLN A 12 2.06 -1.30 11.36
CA GLN A 12 1.66 -0.58 12.58
C GLN A 12 2.72 0.42 13.06
N ASP A 13 4.00 0.10 12.87
CA ASP A 13 5.12 0.97 13.24
C ASP A 13 5.52 1.97 12.12
N SER A 14 4.92 1.86 10.93
CA SER A 14 5.14 2.78 9.82
C SER A 14 4.50 4.13 10.10
N LYS A 15 5.26 5.23 9.91
CA LYS A 15 4.72 6.59 10.03
C LYS A 15 4.10 7.09 8.73
N THR A 16 3.91 6.22 7.75
CA THR A 16 3.41 6.57 6.43
C THR A 16 1.94 6.19 6.26
N ASP A 17 1.29 6.76 5.24
CA ASP A 17 -0.09 6.41 4.88
C ASP A 17 -0.23 5.03 4.21
N LEU A 18 0.80 4.17 4.23
CA LEU A 18 0.76 2.84 3.62
C LEU A 18 -0.32 1.93 4.22
N ALA A 19 -0.52 1.97 5.54
CA ALA A 19 -1.60 1.21 6.20
C ALA A 19 -2.98 1.65 5.67
N ARG A 20 -3.19 2.96 5.49
CA ARG A 20 -4.45 3.51 4.96
C ARG A 20 -4.75 3.03 3.55
N VAL A 21 -3.73 2.82 2.73
CA VAL A 21 -3.88 2.25 1.38
C VAL A 21 -4.43 0.84 1.46
N VAL A 22 -3.84 -0.02 2.30
CA VAL A 22 -4.28 -1.41 2.48
C VAL A 22 -5.72 -1.43 3.02
N GLU A 23 -6.01 -0.64 4.04
CA GLU A 23 -7.36 -0.52 4.61
C GLU A 23 -8.40 -0.06 3.57
N ALA A 24 -8.06 0.91 2.73
CA ALA A 24 -8.98 1.40 1.68
C ALA A 24 -9.30 0.31 0.66
N VAL A 25 -8.30 -0.46 0.23
CA VAL A 25 -8.52 -1.58 -0.70
C VAL A 25 -9.41 -2.66 -0.08
N LEU A 26 -9.18 -3.00 1.19
CA LEU A 26 -9.98 -4.00 1.89
C LEU A 26 -11.44 -3.56 2.08
N ARG A 27 -11.63 -2.29 2.45
CA ARG A 27 -12.95 -1.71 2.71
C ARG A 27 -13.75 -1.52 1.42
N ASP A 28 -13.13 -0.90 0.42
CA ASP A 28 -13.84 -0.39 -0.76
C ASP A 28 -13.84 -1.41 -1.92
N ARG A 29 -12.99 -2.46 -1.85
CA ARG A 29 -12.84 -3.53 -2.86
C ARG A 29 -12.71 -2.99 -4.29
N VAL A 30 -11.99 -1.89 -4.42
CA VAL A 30 -11.81 -1.18 -5.68
C VAL A 30 -10.75 -1.84 -6.56
N PRO A 31 -10.90 -1.82 -7.90
CA PRO A 31 -9.89 -2.35 -8.82
C PRO A 31 -8.68 -1.43 -8.98
N TYR A 32 -8.76 -0.19 -8.46
CA TYR A 32 -7.64 0.74 -8.46
C TYR A 32 -7.71 1.71 -7.28
N ILE A 33 -6.54 2.24 -6.91
CA ILE A 33 -6.39 3.35 -5.97
C ILE A 33 -5.70 4.52 -6.65
N VAL A 34 -6.10 5.73 -6.29
CA VAL A 34 -5.47 6.96 -6.78
C VAL A 34 -4.59 7.51 -5.67
N VAL A 35 -3.31 7.71 -5.95
CA VAL A 35 -2.35 8.24 -4.99
C VAL A 35 -1.55 9.39 -5.60
N PRO A 36 -1.20 10.44 -4.83
CA PRO A 36 -0.30 11.47 -5.34
C PRO A 36 1.06 10.87 -5.70
N SER A 37 1.61 11.24 -6.85
CA SER A 37 2.94 10.80 -7.29
C SER A 37 4.03 11.13 -6.25
N ALA A 38 3.85 12.23 -5.51
CA ALA A 38 4.73 12.64 -4.42
C ALA A 38 4.70 11.66 -3.23
N ALA A 39 3.57 11.02 -2.95
CA ALA A 39 3.44 10.02 -1.88
C ALA A 39 4.22 8.76 -2.23
N VAL A 40 4.11 8.26 -3.47
CA VAL A 40 4.89 7.11 -3.95
C VAL A 40 6.39 7.36 -3.80
N LYS A 41 6.87 8.51 -4.28
CA LYS A 41 8.29 8.91 -4.12
C LYS A 41 8.71 9.01 -2.64
N ALA A 42 7.81 9.46 -1.76
CA ALA A 42 8.10 9.53 -0.34
C ALA A 42 8.22 8.14 0.29
N TRP A 43 7.36 7.19 -0.08
CA TRP A 43 7.43 5.81 0.38
C TRP A 43 8.67 5.09 -0.11
N GLU A 44 9.00 5.22 -1.40
CA GLU A 44 10.23 4.66 -2.00
C GLU A 44 11.49 5.13 -1.26
N ARG A 45 11.52 6.39 -0.83
CA ARG A 45 12.69 6.96 -0.14
C ARG A 45 12.73 6.65 1.34
N ARG A 46 11.59 6.74 2.03
CA ARG A 46 11.53 6.68 3.51
C ARG A 46 11.35 5.26 4.02
N GLU A 47 10.57 4.44 3.31
CA GLU A 47 10.22 3.09 3.73
C GLU A 47 10.19 2.11 2.55
N PRO A 48 11.33 1.92 1.84
CA PRO A 48 11.38 1.10 0.63
C PRO A 48 10.93 -0.34 0.86
N HIS A 49 11.21 -0.91 2.04
CA HIS A 49 10.83 -2.29 2.38
C HIS A 49 9.32 -2.45 2.59
N HIS A 50 8.69 -1.53 3.33
CA HIS A 50 7.23 -1.54 3.50
C HIS A 50 6.52 -1.26 2.19
N TRP A 51 7.04 -0.32 1.40
CA TRP A 51 6.51 -0.03 0.07
C TRP A 51 6.55 -1.23 -0.87
N ALA A 52 7.66 -1.99 -0.88
CA ALA A 52 7.77 -3.20 -1.69
C ALA A 52 6.73 -4.27 -1.30
N LYS A 53 6.47 -4.44 0.00
CA LYS A 53 5.44 -5.37 0.49
C LYS A 53 4.04 -4.94 0.06
N VAL A 54 3.70 -3.66 0.22
CA VAL A 54 2.38 -3.13 -0.15
C VAL A 54 2.16 -3.20 -1.65
N SER A 55 3.14 -2.79 -2.47
CA SER A 55 3.01 -2.83 -3.94
C SER A 55 2.88 -4.26 -4.47
N GLY A 56 3.65 -5.21 -3.92
CA GLY A 56 3.51 -6.63 -4.24
C GLY A 56 2.15 -7.20 -3.84
N TRP A 57 1.63 -6.80 -2.68
CA TRP A 57 0.30 -7.19 -2.23
C TRP A 57 -0.81 -6.64 -3.14
N LEU A 58 -0.75 -5.34 -3.52
CA LEU A 58 -1.69 -4.73 -4.46
C LEU A 58 -1.73 -5.47 -5.80
N ALA A 59 -0.55 -5.81 -6.34
CA ALA A 59 -0.43 -6.58 -7.58
C ALA A 59 -1.06 -7.98 -7.44
N ALA A 60 -0.85 -8.66 -6.31
CA ALA A 60 -1.48 -9.96 -6.04
C ALA A 60 -3.01 -9.89 -5.91
N GLN A 61 -3.56 -8.73 -5.52
CA GLN A 61 -5.00 -8.48 -5.48
C GLN A 61 -5.57 -8.01 -6.83
N ASN A 62 -4.76 -7.87 -7.88
CA ASN A 62 -5.12 -7.22 -9.14
C ASN A 62 -5.63 -5.78 -8.96
N VAL A 63 -5.10 -5.05 -7.98
CA VAL A 63 -5.43 -3.65 -7.73
C VAL A 63 -4.39 -2.75 -8.38
N ALA A 64 -4.82 -1.92 -9.33
CA ALA A 64 -3.95 -0.97 -10.00
C ALA A 64 -3.69 0.26 -9.12
N MET A 65 -2.46 0.77 -9.15
CA MET A 65 -2.14 2.05 -8.53
C MET A 65 -2.02 3.12 -9.61
N VAL A 66 -2.86 4.16 -9.52
CA VAL A 66 -2.88 5.28 -10.44
C VAL A 66 -2.24 6.48 -9.74
N GLN A 67 -1.15 6.99 -10.32
CA GLN A 67 -0.47 8.17 -9.79
C GLN A 67 -1.03 9.44 -10.43
N VAL A 68 -1.30 10.46 -9.62
CA VAL A 68 -1.76 11.80 -10.04
C VAL A 68 -0.81 12.92 -9.60
#